data_AF-A0AB34HKI1-F1
#
_entry.id   AF-A0AB34HKI1-F1
#
_cell.length_a   1.000
_cell.length_b   1.000
_cell.length_c   1.000
_cell.angle_alpha   90.00
_cell.angle_beta   90.00
_cell.angle_gamma   90.00
#
_symmetry.space_group_name_H-M   'P 1'
#
loop_
_entity.id
_entity.type
_entity.pdbx_description
1 polymer ?
#
loop_
_entity_poly.entity_id
_entity_poly.type
_entity_poly.pdbx_seq_one_letter_code
_entity_poly.pdbx_strand_id
1 'polypeptide(L)'
;MAALVPTEAAASPDPAGAAETAEAAELSRVLSRLLPGLEADSKLGRRRALEALQRALEAARPEAPDGDPAAAAAAFQGPWARLLLPRLLRCLADPAERCRALAVHLLDLGLRRAARPRDALPRLLPALAARLAGPEPARRPPPEACEELRLALVQLLHLAVRLSGAALAPHLDDAVRVLRCTLLDPFAAVRRESCECAAGLARATPGARPCLLPRRPLPKPAPVRALLHPQPGAQCLPAVDARWLPNHFHMQSESLIVPLMQSISHQHWKVRVAVIEATGTVIQFGSGKSVDDVLPHFAQRLFDDVPQSQVFLFHVFEKLEES
;
A
#
# COMPACT_ATOMS: atom_id res chain seq x y z
N MET A 1 58.90 -11.24 -31.65
CA MET A 1 57.86 -12.27 -31.81
C MET A 1 57.46 -12.77 -30.43
N ALA A 2 56.24 -12.40 -29.99
CA ALA A 2 55.38 -13.12 -29.03
C ALA A 2 54.25 -12.15 -28.66
N ALA A 3 53.20 -12.12 -29.48
CA ALA A 3 51.98 -11.41 -29.18
C ALA A 3 51.20 -12.21 -28.13
N LEU A 4 51.02 -11.63 -26.94
CA LEU A 4 50.16 -12.17 -25.90
C LEU A 4 48.71 -11.83 -26.25
N VAL A 5 47.97 -12.86 -26.69
CA VAL A 5 46.52 -12.85 -26.84
C VAL A 5 45.89 -12.80 -25.45
N PRO A 6 45.00 -11.85 -25.14
CA PRO A 6 44.20 -11.92 -23.93
C PRO A 6 43.10 -12.97 -24.11
N THR A 7 43.12 -13.98 -23.24
CA THR A 7 42.08 -15.00 -23.08
C THR A 7 40.73 -14.35 -22.80
N GLU A 8 39.75 -14.63 -23.65
CA GLU A 8 38.32 -14.38 -23.47
C GLU A 8 37.89 -14.83 -22.07
N ALA A 9 37.52 -13.86 -21.23
CA ALA A 9 36.79 -14.14 -20.00
C ALA A 9 35.42 -14.68 -20.39
N ALA A 10 35.20 -15.96 -20.10
CA ALA A 10 33.94 -16.65 -20.27
C ALA A 10 32.80 -15.81 -19.68
N ALA A 11 31.93 -15.33 -20.57
CA ALA A 11 30.65 -14.75 -20.21
C ALA A 11 29.85 -15.81 -19.43
N SER A 12 29.54 -15.48 -18.17
CA SER A 12 28.55 -16.20 -17.38
C SER A 12 27.22 -16.21 -18.12
N PRO A 13 26.55 -17.37 -18.29
CA PRO A 13 25.29 -17.43 -19.01
C PRO A 13 24.21 -16.65 -18.26
N ASP A 14 23.51 -15.79 -18.98
CA ASP A 14 22.30 -15.10 -18.55
C ASP A 14 21.30 -16.07 -17.89
N PRO A 15 20.71 -15.77 -16.72
CA PRO A 15 19.63 -16.58 -16.14
C PRO A 15 18.27 -16.27 -16.82
N ALA A 16 18.28 -15.99 -18.13
CA ALA A 16 17.11 -15.70 -18.94
C ALA A 16 16.59 -17.00 -19.57
N GLY A 17 16.04 -17.89 -18.75
CA GLY A 17 15.51 -19.16 -19.25
C GLY A 17 14.94 -20.08 -18.17
N ALA A 18 14.31 -19.53 -17.12
CA ALA A 18 13.48 -20.37 -16.26
C ALA A 18 12.29 -20.86 -17.09
N ALA A 19 12.27 -22.15 -17.44
CA ALA A 19 11.14 -22.77 -18.10
C ALA A 19 9.85 -22.40 -17.36
N GLU A 20 8.89 -21.78 -18.07
CA GLU A 20 7.60 -21.41 -17.49
C GLU A 20 6.98 -22.69 -16.93
N THR A 21 6.77 -22.74 -15.60
CA THR A 21 6.22 -23.94 -14.94
C THR A 21 4.91 -24.36 -15.63
N ALA A 22 4.62 -25.66 -15.67
CA ALA A 22 3.38 -26.16 -16.29
C ALA A 22 2.13 -25.47 -15.71
N GLU A 23 2.15 -25.18 -14.41
CA GLU A 23 1.09 -24.42 -13.73
C GLU A 23 0.97 -22.98 -14.25
N ALA A 24 2.08 -22.27 -14.40
CA ALA A 24 2.09 -20.91 -14.96
C ALA A 24 1.59 -20.90 -16.41
N ALA A 25 1.98 -21.90 -17.21
CA ALA A 25 1.53 -22.04 -18.58
C ALA A 25 0.02 -22.33 -18.69
N GLU A 26 -0.52 -23.18 -17.82
CA GLU A 26 -1.96 -23.46 -17.79
C GLU A 26 -2.76 -22.25 -17.29
N LEU A 27 -2.29 -21.56 -16.24
CA LEU A 27 -2.90 -20.32 -15.80
C LEU A 27 -2.87 -19.27 -16.92
N SER A 28 -1.74 -19.09 -17.61
CA SER A 28 -1.62 -18.21 -18.78
C SER A 28 -2.65 -18.57 -19.86
N ARG A 29 -2.85 -19.86 -20.16
CA ARG A 29 -3.84 -20.33 -21.14
C ARG A 29 -5.27 -20.00 -20.71
N VAL A 30 -5.63 -20.30 -19.46
CA VAL A 30 -6.96 -19.98 -18.91
C VAL A 30 -7.23 -18.49 -18.96
N LEU A 31 -6.28 -17.67 -18.48
CA LEU A 31 -6.42 -16.22 -18.42
C LEU A 31 -6.52 -15.60 -19.82
N SER A 32 -5.70 -16.07 -20.77
CA SER A 32 -5.68 -15.57 -22.15
C SER A 32 -7.02 -15.70 -22.85
N ARG A 33 -7.79 -16.77 -22.57
CA ARG A 33 -9.15 -16.96 -23.10
C ARG A 33 -10.16 -15.92 -22.59
N LEU A 34 -9.91 -15.35 -21.41
CA LEU A 34 -10.82 -14.38 -20.78
C LEU A 34 -10.46 -12.92 -21.12
N LEU A 35 -9.24 -12.64 -21.59
CA LEU A 35 -8.77 -11.27 -21.86
C LEU A 35 -9.63 -10.49 -22.86
N PRO A 36 -10.11 -11.07 -23.98
CA PRO A 36 -10.94 -10.32 -24.93
C PRO A 36 -12.22 -9.77 -24.29
N GLY A 37 -12.78 -10.48 -23.30
CA GLY A 37 -13.96 -10.02 -22.59
C GLY A 37 -13.72 -8.78 -21.73
N LEU A 38 -12.50 -8.57 -21.24
CA LEU A 38 -12.11 -7.36 -20.49
C LEU A 38 -12.01 -6.12 -21.39
N GLU A 39 -11.83 -6.33 -22.69
CA GLU A 39 -11.70 -5.29 -23.71
C GLU A 39 -13.01 -5.12 -24.52
N ALA A 40 -14.10 -5.77 -24.10
CA ALA A 40 -15.40 -5.66 -24.76
C ALA A 40 -15.98 -4.23 -24.69
N ASP A 41 -16.63 -3.77 -25.76
CA ASP A 41 -17.28 -2.46 -25.81
C ASP A 41 -18.45 -2.36 -24.81
N SER A 42 -19.16 -3.47 -24.60
CA SER A 42 -20.31 -3.52 -23.70
C SER A 42 -19.89 -3.58 -22.22
N LYS A 43 -20.52 -2.72 -21.40
CA LYS A 43 -20.34 -2.71 -19.93
C LYS A 43 -20.63 -4.09 -19.31
N LEU A 44 -21.69 -4.75 -19.79
CA LEU A 44 -22.08 -6.09 -19.33
C LEU A 44 -21.05 -7.16 -19.71
N GLY A 45 -20.46 -7.09 -20.90
CA GLY A 45 -19.41 -7.99 -21.35
C GLY A 45 -18.18 -7.93 -20.46
N ARG A 46 -17.69 -6.71 -20.19
CA ARG A 46 -16.54 -6.50 -19.28
C ARG A 46 -16.83 -7.00 -17.87
N ARG A 47 -18.03 -6.73 -17.33
CA ARG A 47 -18.43 -7.25 -16.02
C ARG A 47 -18.40 -8.78 -15.97
N ARG A 48 -19.03 -9.45 -16.94
CA ARG A 48 -19.05 -10.92 -17.01
C ARG A 48 -17.65 -11.50 -17.13
N ALA A 49 -16.75 -10.85 -17.87
CA ALA A 49 -15.35 -11.26 -17.99
C ALA A 49 -14.59 -11.13 -16.66
N LEU A 50 -14.79 -10.04 -15.92
CA LEU A 50 -14.22 -9.86 -14.58
C LEU A 50 -14.75 -10.90 -13.58
N GLU A 51 -16.05 -11.22 -13.60
CA GLU A 51 -16.65 -12.27 -12.77
C GLU A 51 -16.14 -13.66 -13.13
N ALA A 52 -15.92 -13.93 -14.43
CA ALA A 52 -15.31 -15.18 -14.88
C ALA A 52 -13.84 -15.28 -14.46
N LEU A 53 -13.11 -14.17 -14.52
CA LEU A 53 -11.73 -14.09 -14.04
C LEU A 53 -11.64 -14.34 -12.54
N GLN A 54 -12.54 -13.74 -11.74
CA GLN A 54 -12.62 -13.98 -10.31
C GLN A 54 -12.79 -15.48 -10.01
N ARG A 55 -13.80 -16.12 -10.61
CA ARG A 55 -14.05 -17.56 -10.45
C ARG A 55 -12.85 -18.42 -10.86
N ALA A 56 -12.17 -18.06 -11.95
CA ALA A 56 -10.98 -18.77 -12.41
C ALA A 56 -9.82 -18.67 -11.41
N LEU A 57 -9.59 -17.48 -10.83
CA LEU A 57 -8.53 -17.28 -9.84
C LEU A 57 -8.83 -17.95 -8.49
N GLU A 58 -10.10 -17.94 -8.07
CA GLU A 58 -10.56 -18.65 -6.87
C GLU A 58 -10.42 -20.18 -7.04
N ALA A 59 -10.81 -20.72 -8.20
CA ALA A 59 -10.63 -22.14 -8.51
C ALA A 59 -9.15 -22.55 -8.63
N ALA A 60 -8.29 -21.64 -9.10
CA ALA A 60 -6.85 -21.85 -9.19
C ALA A 60 -6.12 -21.56 -7.85
N ARG A 61 -6.83 -21.47 -6.73
CA ARG A 61 -6.20 -21.28 -5.41
C ARG A 61 -5.37 -22.53 -5.08
N PRO A 62 -4.11 -22.39 -4.62
CA PRO A 62 -3.35 -23.54 -4.15
C PRO A 62 -4.07 -24.08 -2.91
N GLU A 63 -4.79 -25.19 -3.07
CA GLU A 63 -5.50 -25.88 -1.99
C GLU A 63 -4.61 -26.90 -1.24
N ALA A 64 -3.38 -27.14 -1.72
CA ALA A 64 -2.54 -28.20 -1.18
C ALA A 64 -1.98 -27.82 0.20
N PRO A 65 -2.31 -28.56 1.28
CA PRO A 65 -1.67 -28.39 2.59
C PRO A 65 -0.15 -28.72 2.56
N ASP A 66 0.31 -29.45 1.55
CA ASP A 66 1.71 -29.86 1.35
C ASP A 66 2.42 -29.11 0.20
N GLY A 67 1.75 -28.18 -0.48
CA GLY A 67 2.33 -27.44 -1.61
C GLY A 67 3.24 -26.30 -1.17
N ASP A 68 4.35 -26.06 -1.88
CA ASP A 68 5.23 -24.91 -1.61
C ASP A 68 4.53 -23.59 -2.00
N PRO A 69 4.16 -22.73 -1.03
CA PRO A 69 3.50 -21.46 -1.32
C PRO A 69 4.38 -20.50 -2.14
N ALA A 70 5.71 -20.60 -2.02
CA ALA A 70 6.63 -19.77 -2.79
C ALA A 70 6.64 -20.17 -4.28
N ALA A 71 6.61 -21.48 -4.57
CA ALA A 71 6.49 -21.99 -5.93
C ALA A 71 5.17 -21.56 -6.59
N ALA A 72 4.05 -21.66 -5.87
CA ALA A 72 2.75 -21.20 -6.36
C ALA A 72 2.73 -19.68 -6.63
N ALA A 73 3.35 -18.88 -5.75
CA ALA A 73 3.47 -17.43 -5.95
C ALA A 73 4.37 -17.09 -7.15
N ALA A 74 5.44 -17.86 -7.38
CA ALA A 74 6.33 -17.69 -8.52
C ALA A 74 5.63 -18.05 -9.84
N ALA A 75 4.87 -19.16 -9.87
CA ALA A 75 4.06 -19.56 -11.02
C ALA A 75 2.98 -18.51 -11.35
N PHE A 76 2.39 -17.88 -10.34
CA PHE A 76 1.39 -16.82 -10.51
C PHE A 76 1.99 -15.49 -11.01
N GLN A 77 3.25 -15.18 -10.68
CA GLN A 77 3.87 -13.88 -10.95
C GLN A 77 3.84 -13.49 -12.43
N GLY A 78 4.24 -14.41 -13.33
CA GLY A 78 4.33 -14.13 -14.76
C GLY A 78 2.98 -13.81 -15.40
N PRO A 79 1.96 -14.67 -15.26
CA PRO A 79 0.62 -14.44 -15.77
C PRO A 79 -0.04 -13.18 -15.15
N TRP A 80 0.15 -12.96 -13.84
CA TRP A 80 -0.31 -11.75 -13.14
C TRP A 80 0.27 -10.47 -13.75
N ALA A 81 1.60 -10.37 -13.80
CA ALA A 81 2.28 -9.13 -14.20
C ALA A 81 2.09 -8.79 -15.67
N ARG A 82 2.06 -9.81 -16.56
CA ARG A 82 1.95 -9.63 -18.01
C ARG A 82 0.50 -9.51 -18.49
N LEU A 83 -0.39 -10.37 -18.00
CA LEU A 83 -1.75 -10.50 -18.56
C LEU A 83 -2.77 -9.67 -17.78
N LEU A 84 -2.76 -9.78 -16.45
CA LEU A 84 -3.84 -9.25 -15.60
C LEU A 84 -3.60 -7.79 -15.20
N LEU A 85 -2.45 -7.48 -14.61
CA LEU A 85 -2.18 -6.17 -14.02
C LEU A 85 -2.49 -5.00 -14.98
N PRO A 86 -2.00 -4.97 -16.25
CA PRO A 86 -2.29 -3.85 -17.15
C PRO A 86 -3.78 -3.67 -17.46
N ARG A 87 -4.55 -4.76 -17.52
CA ARG A 87 -5.99 -4.73 -17.85
C ARG A 87 -6.82 -4.32 -16.65
N LEU A 88 -6.52 -4.86 -15.48
CA LEU A 88 -7.21 -4.49 -14.24
C LEU A 88 -6.99 -3.02 -13.88
N LEU A 89 -5.78 -2.49 -14.09
CA LEU A 89 -5.51 -1.05 -13.91
C LEU A 89 -6.33 -0.18 -14.86
N ARG A 90 -6.54 -0.59 -16.12
CA ARG A 90 -7.47 0.12 -17.03
C ARG A 90 -8.92 0.04 -16.54
N CYS A 91 -9.34 -1.11 -15.99
CA CYS A 91 -10.68 -1.28 -15.44
C CYS A 91 -10.95 -0.40 -14.21
N LEU A 92 -9.94 0.17 -13.54
CA LEU A 92 -10.15 1.18 -12.50
C LEU A 92 -10.76 2.48 -13.05
N ALA A 93 -10.65 2.74 -14.35
CA ALA A 93 -11.29 3.85 -15.03
C ALA A 93 -12.58 3.46 -15.77
N ASP A 94 -13.11 2.25 -15.54
CA ASP A 94 -14.34 1.80 -16.22
C ASP A 94 -15.53 2.70 -15.83
N PRO A 95 -16.40 3.11 -16.77
CA PRO A 95 -17.61 3.86 -16.45
C PRO A 95 -18.55 3.10 -15.50
N ALA A 96 -18.54 1.77 -15.51
CA ALA A 96 -19.35 0.95 -14.63
C ALA A 96 -18.65 0.73 -13.26
N GLU A 97 -19.28 1.22 -12.20
CA GLU A 97 -18.79 1.06 -10.83
C GLU A 97 -18.52 -0.41 -10.46
N ARG A 98 -19.41 -1.31 -10.85
CA ARG A 98 -19.24 -2.75 -10.58
C ARG A 98 -17.98 -3.33 -11.23
N CYS A 99 -17.59 -2.85 -12.41
CA CYS A 99 -16.34 -3.26 -13.06
C CYS A 99 -15.13 -2.73 -12.28
N ARG A 100 -15.17 -1.47 -11.82
CA ARG A 100 -14.11 -0.90 -10.98
C ARG A 100 -13.95 -1.68 -9.67
N ALA A 101 -15.06 -1.99 -8.99
CA ALA A 101 -15.06 -2.75 -7.75
C ALA A 101 -14.45 -4.15 -7.91
N LEU A 102 -14.84 -4.89 -8.97
CA LEU A 102 -14.23 -6.18 -9.29
C LEU A 102 -12.74 -6.04 -9.63
N ALA A 103 -12.35 -5.00 -10.36
CA ALA A 103 -10.95 -4.76 -10.67
C ALA A 103 -10.11 -4.51 -9.40
N VAL A 104 -10.60 -3.70 -8.46
CA VAL A 104 -9.91 -3.48 -7.16
C VAL A 104 -9.78 -4.78 -6.38
N HIS A 105 -10.84 -5.59 -6.31
CA HIS A 105 -10.80 -6.89 -5.64
C HIS A 105 -9.76 -7.84 -6.26
N LEU A 106 -9.72 -7.92 -7.60
CA LEU A 106 -8.76 -8.77 -8.31
C LEU A 106 -7.32 -8.24 -8.19
N LEU A 107 -7.14 -6.92 -8.08
CA LEU A 107 -5.83 -6.33 -7.80
C LEU A 107 -5.33 -6.68 -6.39
N ASP A 108 -6.20 -6.62 -5.37
CA ASP A 108 -5.88 -7.03 -3.99
C ASP A 108 -5.43 -8.51 -3.97
N LEU A 109 -6.22 -9.40 -4.59
CA LEU A 109 -5.89 -10.82 -4.69
C LEU A 109 -4.56 -11.04 -5.44
N GLY A 110 -4.36 -10.31 -6.53
CA GLY A 110 -3.12 -10.38 -7.31
C GLY A 110 -1.89 -9.98 -6.50
N LEU A 111 -1.95 -8.88 -5.76
CA LEU A 111 -0.85 -8.43 -4.90
C LEU A 111 -0.53 -9.44 -3.78
N ARG A 112 -1.54 -10.09 -3.19
CA ARG A 112 -1.34 -11.09 -2.14
C ARG A 112 -0.72 -12.40 -2.65
N ARG A 113 -0.96 -12.75 -3.91
CA ARG A 113 -0.50 -14.01 -4.52
C ARG A 113 0.81 -13.86 -5.30
N ALA A 114 1.14 -12.66 -5.74
CA ALA A 114 2.35 -12.37 -6.51
C ALA A 114 3.62 -12.64 -5.68
N ALA A 115 4.59 -13.37 -6.23
CA ALA A 115 5.91 -13.51 -5.59
C ALA A 115 6.65 -12.16 -5.45
N ARG A 116 6.38 -11.21 -6.35
CA ARG A 116 6.99 -9.87 -6.34
C ARG A 116 5.89 -8.80 -6.49
N PRO A 117 5.17 -8.46 -5.42
CA PRO A 117 4.10 -7.45 -5.47
C PRO A 117 4.63 -6.05 -5.77
N ARG A 118 5.87 -5.75 -5.34
CA ARG A 118 6.55 -4.47 -5.60
C ARG A 118 6.69 -4.12 -7.08
N ASP A 119 6.72 -5.11 -7.98
CA ASP A 119 6.84 -4.90 -9.43
C ASP A 119 5.59 -4.20 -10.01
N ALA A 120 4.47 -4.20 -9.27
CA ALA A 120 3.24 -3.51 -9.67
C ALA A 120 3.26 -2.00 -9.36
N LEU A 121 4.10 -1.54 -8.43
CA LEU A 121 4.09 -0.15 -7.93
C LEU A 121 4.18 0.92 -9.03
N PRO A 122 5.07 0.80 -10.05
CA PRO A 122 5.22 1.84 -11.08
C PRO A 122 3.95 2.08 -11.90
N ARG A 123 3.03 1.10 -11.95
CA ARG A 123 1.77 1.20 -12.70
C ARG A 123 0.57 1.38 -11.77
N LEU A 124 0.63 0.79 -10.57
CA LEU A 124 -0.44 0.84 -9.59
C LEU A 124 -0.60 2.24 -8.98
N LEU A 125 0.50 2.86 -8.53
CA LEU A 125 0.43 4.13 -7.80
C LEU A 125 -0.12 5.29 -8.66
N PRO A 126 0.33 5.49 -9.91
CA PRO A 126 -0.29 6.48 -10.80
C PRO A 126 -1.79 6.22 -11.06
N ALA A 127 -2.19 4.94 -11.17
CA ALA A 127 -3.59 4.58 -11.39
C ALA A 127 -4.47 4.87 -10.17
N LEU A 128 -3.96 4.61 -8.96
CA LEU A 128 -4.63 4.99 -7.71
C LEU A 128 -4.72 6.51 -7.58
N ALA A 129 -3.63 7.23 -7.84
CA ALA A 129 -3.61 8.69 -7.84
C ALA A 129 -4.62 9.29 -8.83
N ALA A 130 -4.70 8.76 -10.05
CA ALA A 130 -5.68 9.21 -11.05
C ALA A 130 -7.14 9.04 -10.60
N ARG A 131 -7.43 8.06 -9.73
CA ARG A 131 -8.78 7.74 -9.28
C ARG A 131 -9.16 8.38 -7.94
N LEU A 132 -8.20 8.58 -7.06
CA LEU A 132 -8.42 9.12 -5.71
C LEU A 132 -8.01 10.59 -5.57
N ALA A 133 -6.97 11.04 -6.27
CA ALA A 133 -6.42 12.38 -6.09
C ALA A 133 -6.97 13.37 -7.14
N GLY A 134 -7.78 14.33 -6.66
CA GLY A 134 -8.15 15.51 -7.45
C GLY A 134 -6.97 16.49 -7.60
N PRO A 135 -7.06 17.46 -8.53
CA PRO A 135 -6.06 18.54 -8.64
C PRO A 135 -6.03 19.46 -7.41
N GLU A 136 -7.07 19.44 -6.57
CA GLU A 136 -7.13 20.18 -5.31
C GLU A 136 -7.93 19.36 -4.27
N PRO A 137 -7.38 19.06 -3.08
CA PRO A 137 -7.98 18.12 -2.13
C PRO A 137 -9.23 18.63 -1.41
N ALA A 138 -9.50 19.94 -1.41
CA ALA A 138 -10.49 20.55 -0.50
C ALA A 138 -11.74 21.16 -1.18
N ARG A 139 -11.78 21.26 -2.52
CA ARG A 139 -12.80 22.09 -3.21
C ARG A 139 -13.68 21.37 -4.24
N ARG A 140 -13.42 20.09 -4.53
CA ARG A 140 -14.19 19.32 -5.51
C ARG A 140 -14.59 17.96 -4.96
N PRO A 141 -15.73 17.40 -5.40
CA PRO A 141 -16.08 16.03 -5.08
C PRO A 141 -14.94 15.10 -5.52
N PRO A 142 -14.65 14.03 -4.75
CA PRO A 142 -13.59 13.11 -5.10
C PRO A 142 -13.85 12.47 -6.48
N PRO A 143 -12.80 12.15 -7.28
CA PRO A 143 -12.98 11.62 -8.63
C PRO A 143 -13.72 10.26 -8.66
N GLU A 144 -13.58 9.47 -7.60
CA GLU A 144 -14.41 8.31 -7.33
C GLU A 144 -15.58 8.68 -6.42
N ALA A 145 -16.79 8.61 -6.97
CA ALA A 145 -18.02 9.01 -6.26
C ALA A 145 -18.41 8.00 -5.16
N CYS A 146 -18.20 6.70 -5.41
CA CYS A 146 -18.59 5.63 -4.49
C CYS A 146 -17.62 5.54 -3.31
N GLU A 147 -18.11 5.80 -2.11
CA GLU A 147 -17.30 5.83 -0.88
C GLU A 147 -16.71 4.46 -0.50
N GLU A 148 -17.45 3.38 -0.74
CA GLU A 148 -16.96 2.02 -0.54
C GLU A 148 -15.78 1.71 -1.48
N LEU A 149 -15.87 2.20 -2.73
CA LEU A 149 -14.79 2.02 -3.70
C LEU A 149 -13.58 2.91 -3.37
N ARG A 150 -13.78 4.13 -2.85
CA ARG A 150 -12.69 4.93 -2.29
C ARG A 150 -11.98 4.21 -1.16
N LEU A 151 -12.73 3.62 -0.23
CA LEU A 151 -12.17 2.83 0.86
C LEU A 151 -11.36 1.64 0.33
N ALA A 152 -11.92 0.86 -0.60
CA ALA A 152 -11.25 -0.29 -1.19
C ALA A 152 -9.95 0.10 -1.92
N LEU A 153 -9.91 1.26 -2.60
CA LEU A 153 -8.70 1.77 -3.26
C LEU A 153 -7.62 2.20 -2.24
N VAL A 154 -8.01 2.82 -1.12
CA VAL A 154 -7.06 3.16 -0.04
C VAL A 154 -6.56 1.90 0.68
N GLN A 155 -7.41 0.90 0.88
CA GLN A 155 -7.00 -0.40 1.40
C GLN A 155 -6.00 -1.11 0.46
N LEU A 156 -6.22 -1.00 -0.85
CA LEU A 156 -5.28 -1.52 -1.85
C LEU A 156 -3.93 -0.78 -1.80
N LEU A 157 -3.94 0.54 -1.62
CA LEU A 157 -2.71 1.33 -1.37
C LEU A 157 -2.00 0.83 -0.10
N HIS A 158 -2.72 0.69 1.00
CA HIS A 158 -2.16 0.25 2.28
C HIS A 158 -1.57 -1.18 2.18
N LEU A 159 -2.23 -2.08 1.45
CA LEU A 159 -1.68 -3.40 1.14
C LEU A 159 -0.36 -3.28 0.35
N ALA A 160 -0.32 -2.45 -0.68
CA ALA A 160 0.90 -2.24 -1.47
C ALA A 160 2.06 -1.69 -0.61
N VAL A 161 1.77 -0.77 0.31
CA VAL A 161 2.71 -0.25 1.32
C VAL A 161 3.28 -1.38 2.17
N ARG A 162 2.41 -2.21 2.75
CA ARG A 162 2.79 -3.33 3.63
C ARG A 162 3.63 -4.38 2.93
N LEU A 163 3.34 -4.67 1.65
CA LEU A 163 4.01 -5.72 0.90
C LEU A 163 5.34 -5.28 0.26
N SER A 164 5.56 -3.97 0.09
CA SER A 164 6.69 -3.49 -0.73
C SER A 164 7.76 -2.71 0.06
N GLY A 165 7.46 -2.21 1.26
CA GLY A 165 8.46 -1.58 2.14
C GLY A 165 9.23 -0.43 1.45
N ALA A 166 10.55 -0.45 1.54
CA ALA A 166 11.42 0.57 0.95
C ALA A 166 11.30 0.71 -0.58
N ALA A 167 10.75 -0.30 -1.27
CA ALA A 167 10.53 -0.23 -2.72
C ALA A 167 9.47 0.83 -3.12
N LEU A 168 8.72 1.40 -2.17
CA LEU A 168 7.85 2.53 -2.44
C LEU A 168 8.59 3.86 -2.66
N ALA A 169 9.85 3.99 -2.23
CA ALA A 169 10.55 5.28 -2.23
C ALA A 169 10.53 6.02 -3.59
N PRO A 170 10.76 5.36 -4.74
CA PRO A 170 10.71 6.01 -6.06
C PRO A 170 9.31 6.48 -6.49
N HIS A 171 8.27 6.07 -5.76
CA HIS A 171 6.87 6.30 -6.10
C HIS A 171 6.12 7.05 -4.98
N LEU A 172 6.86 7.65 -4.04
CA LEU A 172 6.29 8.32 -2.87
C LEU A 172 5.36 9.46 -3.23
N ASP A 173 5.67 10.21 -4.28
CA ASP A 173 4.88 11.38 -4.68
C ASP A 173 3.42 11.01 -4.99
N ASP A 174 3.18 9.91 -5.69
CA ASP A 174 1.81 9.44 -5.98
C ASP A 174 1.10 8.95 -4.70
N ALA A 175 1.79 8.21 -3.84
CA ALA A 175 1.22 7.71 -2.59
C ALA A 175 0.84 8.87 -1.64
N VAL A 176 1.74 9.84 -1.47
CA VAL A 176 1.51 11.06 -0.67
C VAL A 176 0.39 11.89 -1.28
N ARG A 177 0.34 12.03 -2.60
CA ARG A 177 -0.74 12.73 -3.30
C ARG A 177 -2.10 12.09 -3.04
N VAL A 178 -2.21 10.76 -3.06
CA VAL A 178 -3.43 10.04 -2.67
C VAL A 178 -3.81 10.38 -1.23
N LEU A 179 -2.86 10.22 -0.29
CA LEU A 179 -3.10 10.42 1.14
C LEU A 179 -3.54 11.85 1.47
N ARG A 180 -2.95 12.87 0.83
CA ARG A 180 -3.36 14.27 1.02
C ARG A 180 -4.83 14.52 0.71
N CYS A 181 -5.39 13.79 -0.27
CA CYS A 181 -6.81 13.85 -0.59
C CYS A 181 -7.64 12.99 0.37
N THR A 182 -7.25 11.75 0.62
CA THR A 182 -8.10 10.77 1.33
C THR A 182 -8.08 10.94 2.86
N LEU A 183 -7.06 11.59 3.43
CA LEU A 183 -7.10 12.08 4.81
C LEU A 183 -8.21 13.11 5.03
N LEU A 184 -8.64 13.79 3.96
CA LEU A 184 -9.74 14.74 3.95
C LEU A 184 -11.07 14.17 3.43
N ASP A 185 -11.19 12.84 3.30
CA ASP A 185 -12.39 12.21 2.72
C ASP A 185 -13.65 12.41 3.58
N PRO A 186 -14.83 12.74 3.00
CA PRO A 186 -16.06 12.86 3.80
C PRO A 186 -16.44 11.57 4.54
N PHE A 187 -16.05 10.40 4.04
CA PHE A 187 -16.37 9.12 4.66
C PHE A 187 -15.31 8.74 5.72
N ALA A 188 -15.75 8.63 6.97
CA ALA A 188 -14.87 8.41 8.13
C ALA A 188 -14.00 7.15 8.04
N ALA A 189 -14.49 6.08 7.40
CA ALA A 189 -13.71 4.86 7.22
C ALA A 189 -12.51 5.09 6.30
N VAL A 190 -12.66 5.91 5.25
CA VAL A 190 -11.57 6.28 4.33
C VAL A 190 -10.52 7.09 5.07
N ARG A 191 -10.93 8.07 5.89
CA ARG A 191 -9.97 8.86 6.69
C ARG A 191 -9.16 7.97 7.63
N ARG A 192 -9.82 7.06 8.34
CA ARG A 192 -9.16 6.15 9.28
C ARG A 192 -8.13 5.27 8.55
N GLU A 193 -8.54 4.61 7.47
CA GLU A 193 -7.64 3.79 6.65
C GLU A 193 -6.48 4.63 6.09
N SER A 194 -6.74 5.88 5.69
CA SER A 194 -5.70 6.80 5.19
C SER A 194 -4.69 7.15 6.27
N CYS A 195 -5.13 7.33 7.52
CA CYS A 195 -4.22 7.55 8.66
C CYS A 195 -3.32 6.33 8.90
N GLU A 196 -3.91 5.13 8.92
CA GLU A 196 -3.16 3.88 9.07
C GLU A 196 -2.15 3.69 7.93
N CYS A 197 -2.57 3.99 6.69
CA CYS A 197 -1.73 3.93 5.51
C CYS A 197 -0.60 4.97 5.53
N ALA A 198 -0.85 6.21 5.98
CA ALA A 198 0.17 7.24 6.12
C ALA A 198 1.25 6.84 7.14
N ALA A 199 0.84 6.29 8.28
CA ALA A 199 1.74 5.74 9.29
C ALA A 199 2.54 4.54 8.72
N GLY A 200 1.88 3.67 7.96
CA GLY A 200 2.53 2.56 7.25
C GLY A 200 3.58 3.03 6.25
N LEU A 201 3.26 4.09 5.49
CA LEU A 201 4.16 4.68 4.49
C LEU A 201 5.41 5.26 5.16
N ALA A 202 5.24 6.05 6.22
CA ALA A 202 6.31 6.61 7.02
C ALA A 202 7.29 5.54 7.55
N ARG A 203 6.75 4.42 8.05
CA ARG A 203 7.55 3.29 8.54
C ARG A 203 8.23 2.49 7.42
N ALA A 204 7.60 2.39 6.25
CA ALA A 204 8.11 1.65 5.10
C ALA A 204 9.27 2.39 4.41
N THR A 205 9.26 3.73 4.45
CA THR A 205 10.26 4.59 3.81
C THR A 205 10.79 5.64 4.81
N PRO A 206 11.53 5.24 5.87
CA PRO A 206 12.03 6.20 6.84
C PRO A 206 13.02 7.18 6.19
N GLY A 207 12.84 8.48 6.45
CA GLY A 207 13.83 9.50 6.09
C GLY A 207 14.96 9.51 7.11
N ALA A 208 16.20 9.28 6.66
CA ALA A 208 17.39 9.09 7.51
C ALA A 208 17.24 8.00 8.59
N ARG A 209 18.36 7.58 9.21
CA ARG A 209 18.32 6.57 10.27
C ARG A 209 17.42 7.08 11.40
N PRO A 210 16.42 6.30 11.86
CA PRO A 210 15.79 6.61 13.13
C PRO A 210 16.91 6.66 14.16
N CYS A 211 16.99 7.73 14.95
CA CYS A 211 17.76 7.72 16.19
C CYS A 211 17.38 6.41 16.90
N LEU A 212 18.35 5.51 17.02
CA LEU A 212 18.17 4.17 17.58
C LEU A 212 17.88 4.32 19.08
N LEU A 213 16.66 4.68 19.44
CA LEU A 213 16.17 4.45 20.78
C LEU A 213 15.78 2.96 20.88
N PRO A 214 16.21 2.28 21.95
CA PRO A 214 15.90 0.87 22.14
C PRO A 214 14.38 0.70 22.20
N ARG A 215 13.84 -0.14 21.30
CA ARG A 215 12.43 -0.54 21.33
C ARG A 215 12.13 -1.22 22.66
N ARG A 216 11.62 -0.48 23.66
CA ARG A 216 10.84 -1.12 24.72
C ARG A 216 9.56 -1.66 24.08
N PRO A 217 9.24 -2.96 24.22
CA PRO A 217 7.97 -3.47 23.74
C PRO A 217 6.86 -2.74 24.49
N LEU A 218 5.91 -2.15 23.75
CA LEU A 218 4.70 -1.59 24.35
C LEU A 218 4.02 -2.68 25.21
N PRO A 219 3.51 -2.36 26.41
CA PRO A 219 2.55 -3.22 27.06
C PRO A 219 1.32 -3.30 26.14
N LYS A 220 1.00 -4.52 25.68
CA LYS A 220 -0.25 -4.77 24.95
C LYS A 220 -1.41 -4.38 25.89
N PRO A 221 -2.36 -3.51 25.49
CA PRO A 221 -3.62 -3.47 26.21
C PRO A 221 -4.28 -4.85 26.07
N ALA A 222 -4.56 -5.48 27.21
CA ALA A 222 -5.28 -6.76 27.26
C ALA A 222 -6.68 -6.61 26.63
N PRO A 223 -7.25 -7.69 26.07
CA PRO A 223 -8.11 -7.60 24.90
C PRO A 223 -9.60 -7.44 25.24
N VAL A 224 -10.31 -6.66 24.44
CA VAL A 224 -11.72 -6.96 24.15
C VAL A 224 -11.72 -7.87 22.91
N ARG A 225 -11.62 -9.18 23.17
CA ARG A 225 -11.89 -10.33 22.30
C ARG A 225 -11.45 -10.28 20.83
N ALA A 226 -10.43 -11.10 20.55
CA ALA A 226 -9.98 -11.52 19.24
C ALA A 226 -10.97 -12.44 18.50
N LEU A 227 -11.08 -12.29 17.18
CA LEU A 227 -11.34 -13.38 16.25
C LEU A 227 -10.45 -13.22 15.00
N LEU A 228 -9.46 -14.12 14.96
CA LEU A 228 -8.71 -14.67 13.82
C LEU A 228 -8.30 -13.77 12.65
N HIS A 229 -7.05 -13.31 12.69
CA HIS A 229 -6.11 -13.56 11.58
C HIS A 229 -4.71 -13.80 12.16
N PRO A 230 -3.95 -14.78 11.64
CA PRO A 230 -2.55 -14.95 12.02
C PRO A 230 -1.74 -13.77 11.44
N GLN A 231 -1.07 -13.03 12.32
CA GLN A 231 0.00 -12.12 11.89
C GLN A 231 1.14 -12.98 11.34
N PRO A 232 1.52 -12.86 10.06
CA PRO A 232 2.73 -13.54 9.60
C PRO A 232 3.93 -12.88 10.30
N GLY A 233 4.81 -13.74 10.82
CA GLY A 233 5.97 -13.35 11.60
C GLY A 233 6.77 -12.24 10.94
N ALA A 234 7.32 -11.38 11.79
CA ALA A 234 8.35 -10.42 11.44
C ALA A 234 9.55 -11.17 10.83
N GLN A 235 9.52 -11.41 9.53
CA GLN A 235 10.71 -11.70 8.76
C GLN A 235 11.46 -10.39 8.66
N CYS A 236 12.64 -10.35 9.27
CA CYS A 236 13.61 -9.28 9.10
C CYS A 236 13.76 -9.01 7.60
N LEU A 237 13.48 -7.77 7.20
CA LEU A 237 13.78 -7.28 5.86
C LEU A 237 15.26 -7.58 5.58
N PRO A 238 15.61 -8.22 4.43
CA PRO A 238 17.01 -8.33 4.03
C PRO A 238 17.58 -6.90 3.99
N ALA A 239 18.78 -6.74 4.54
CA ALA A 239 19.51 -5.50 4.56
C ALA A 239 19.80 -5.05 3.11
N VAL A 240 18.87 -4.31 2.52
CA VAL A 240 19.11 -3.57 1.29
C VAL A 240 20.02 -2.41 1.68
N ASP A 241 21.18 -2.31 1.04
CA ASP A 241 22.24 -1.34 1.34
C ASP A 241 21.70 0.04 1.72
N ALA A 242 21.81 0.35 3.02
CA ALA A 242 21.37 1.60 3.66
C ALA A 242 22.19 2.84 3.25
N ARG A 243 22.77 2.82 2.04
CA ARG A 243 23.74 3.80 1.56
C ARG A 243 23.12 4.83 0.62
N TRP A 244 21.90 4.59 0.11
CA TRP A 244 21.31 5.41 -0.97
C TRP A 244 19.76 5.48 -1.01
N LEU A 245 19.04 5.52 0.10
CA LEU A 245 17.68 6.10 0.07
C LEU A 245 17.76 7.55 0.58
N PRO A 246 17.82 8.55 -0.33
CA PRO A 246 17.66 9.94 0.06
C PRO A 246 16.36 10.11 0.85
N ASN A 247 16.32 11.19 1.62
CA ASN A 247 15.27 11.66 2.52
C ASN A 247 13.88 11.89 1.86
N HIS A 248 13.43 11.06 0.92
CA HIS A 248 12.24 11.25 0.10
C HIS A 248 10.98 11.40 0.96
N PHE A 249 10.81 10.55 1.99
CA PHE A 249 9.69 10.72 2.90
C PHE A 249 9.82 11.99 3.74
N HIS A 250 11.00 12.30 4.27
CA HIS A 250 11.24 13.56 5.00
C HIS A 250 10.96 14.80 4.15
N MET A 251 11.24 14.79 2.84
CA MET A 251 10.92 15.90 1.94
C MET A 251 9.41 16.06 1.70
N GLN A 252 8.63 14.98 1.86
CA GLN A 252 7.19 14.96 1.60
C GLN A 252 6.33 14.96 2.87
N SER A 253 6.88 14.62 4.03
CA SER A 253 6.13 14.36 5.27
C SER A 253 5.32 15.56 5.75
N GLU A 254 5.88 16.77 5.60
CA GLU A 254 5.23 18.02 6.02
C GLU A 254 3.90 18.23 5.27
N SER A 255 3.79 17.75 4.03
CA SER A 255 2.57 17.88 3.22
C SER A 255 1.38 17.06 3.76
N LEU A 256 1.64 16.11 4.66
CA LEU A 256 0.62 15.29 5.34
C LEU A 256 0.16 15.90 6.67
N ILE A 257 0.90 16.85 7.24
CA ILE A 257 0.60 17.41 8.57
C ILE A 257 -0.70 18.23 8.54
N VAL A 258 -0.83 19.15 7.59
CA VAL A 258 -2.03 19.98 7.44
C VAL A 258 -3.32 19.14 7.35
N PRO A 259 -3.44 18.13 6.45
CA PRO A 259 -4.67 17.34 6.36
C PRO A 259 -4.91 16.45 7.61
N LEU A 260 -3.86 16.03 8.30
CA LEU A 260 -4.00 15.35 9.60
C LEU A 260 -4.56 16.29 10.67
N MET A 261 -4.02 17.50 10.80
CA MET A 261 -4.51 18.49 11.77
C MET A 261 -5.95 18.93 11.49
N GLN A 262 -6.35 19.03 10.22
CA GLN A 262 -7.75 19.27 9.86
C GLN A 262 -8.70 18.14 10.26
N SER A 263 -8.19 16.92 10.48
CA SER A 263 -8.96 15.74 10.86
C SER A 263 -8.90 15.43 12.36
N ILE A 264 -8.11 16.15 13.14
CA ILE A 264 -7.91 15.85 14.57
C ILE A 264 -9.16 16.05 15.41
N SER A 265 -10.04 16.98 15.01
CA SER A 265 -11.30 17.28 15.71
C SER A 265 -12.50 16.52 15.15
N HIS A 266 -12.28 15.43 14.42
CA HIS A 266 -13.34 14.67 13.79
C HIS A 266 -14.33 14.09 14.81
N GLN A 267 -15.63 14.08 14.48
CA GLN A 267 -16.70 13.62 15.38
C GLN A 267 -16.51 12.18 15.90
N HIS A 268 -16.04 11.28 15.04
CA HIS A 268 -15.77 9.88 15.40
C HIS A 268 -14.41 9.74 16.10
N TRP A 269 -14.41 9.31 17.36
CA TRP A 269 -13.19 9.16 18.17
C TRP A 269 -12.16 8.21 17.55
N LYS A 270 -12.59 7.14 16.86
CA LYS A 270 -11.68 6.21 16.16
C LYS A 270 -10.87 6.89 15.06
N VAL A 271 -11.43 7.91 14.42
CA VAL A 271 -10.70 8.72 13.42
C VAL A 271 -9.68 9.60 14.14
N ARG A 272 -10.06 10.23 15.25
CA ARG A 272 -9.13 11.06 16.06
C ARG A 272 -7.91 10.26 16.53
N VAL A 273 -8.12 9.06 17.09
CA VAL A 273 -7.02 8.18 17.51
C VAL A 273 -6.11 7.83 16.34
N ALA A 274 -6.68 7.46 15.19
CA ALA A 274 -5.88 7.16 14.00
C ALA A 274 -5.09 8.37 13.49
N VAL A 275 -5.67 9.57 13.53
CA VAL A 275 -4.98 10.83 13.18
C VAL A 275 -3.79 11.08 14.10
N ILE A 276 -3.98 10.95 15.43
CA ILE A 276 -2.92 11.15 16.41
C ILE A 276 -1.78 10.14 16.21
N GLU A 277 -2.12 8.86 16.02
CA GLU A 277 -1.16 7.78 15.68
C GLU A 277 -0.36 8.10 14.42
N ALA A 278 -1.07 8.52 13.37
CA ALA A 278 -0.47 8.83 12.08
C ALA A 278 0.45 10.04 12.18
N THR A 279 0.01 11.13 12.81
CA THR A 279 0.82 12.33 13.00
C THR A 279 2.10 12.03 13.78
N GLY A 280 2.02 11.33 14.92
CA GLY A 280 3.21 10.96 15.67
C GLY A 280 4.20 10.13 14.83
N THR A 281 3.68 9.17 14.05
CA THR A 281 4.52 8.35 13.16
C THR A 281 5.12 9.17 12.00
N VAL A 282 4.34 10.06 11.38
CA VAL A 282 4.78 10.90 10.25
C VAL A 282 5.88 11.87 10.69
N ILE A 283 5.76 12.46 11.89
CA ILE A 283 6.81 13.29 12.47
C ILE A 283 8.05 12.45 12.78
N GLN A 284 7.87 11.32 13.49
CA GLN A 284 8.98 10.46 13.93
C GLN A 284 9.89 9.99 12.77
N PHE A 285 9.31 9.69 11.61
CA PHE A 285 10.04 9.19 10.45
C PHE A 285 10.23 10.24 9.34
N GLY A 286 9.73 11.46 9.55
CA GLY A 286 9.74 12.57 8.60
C GLY A 286 10.56 13.76 9.07
N SER A 287 10.08 14.96 8.75
CA SER A 287 10.65 16.24 9.21
C SER A 287 10.12 16.62 10.59
N GLY A 288 11.01 16.85 11.56
CA GLY A 288 10.66 17.34 12.89
C GLY A 288 10.20 18.81 12.93
N LYS A 289 10.30 19.55 11.82
CA LYS A 289 9.92 20.98 11.76
C LYS A 289 8.45 21.23 12.07
N SER A 290 7.60 20.23 11.83
CA SER A 290 6.16 20.35 12.05
C SER A 290 5.72 20.05 13.49
N VAL A 291 6.65 19.77 14.41
CA VAL A 291 6.31 19.52 15.82
C VAL A 291 5.60 20.74 16.43
N ASP A 292 6.16 21.93 16.23
CA ASP A 292 5.60 23.19 16.78
C ASP A 292 4.20 23.49 16.23
N ASP A 293 3.90 23.08 15.00
CA ASP A 293 2.57 23.24 14.39
C ASP A 293 1.54 22.27 14.98
N VAL A 294 1.98 21.10 15.49
CA VAL A 294 1.12 20.00 15.95
C VAL A 294 0.86 20.06 17.44
N LEU A 295 1.84 20.47 18.24
CA LEU A 295 1.75 20.49 19.71
C LEU A 295 0.50 21.24 20.24
N PRO A 296 0.14 22.44 19.74
CA PRO A 296 -1.05 23.15 20.22
C PRO A 296 -2.35 22.37 19.99
N HIS A 297 -2.47 21.69 18.85
CA HIS A 297 -3.65 20.88 18.52
C HIS A 297 -3.76 19.67 19.45
N PHE A 298 -2.64 19.01 19.76
CA PHE A 298 -2.63 17.87 20.67
C PHE A 298 -2.91 18.30 22.11
N ALA A 299 -2.35 19.43 22.55
CA ALA A 299 -2.51 19.93 23.92
C ALA A 299 -3.97 20.28 24.17
N GLN A 300 -4.62 20.97 23.23
CA GLN A 300 -6.04 21.28 23.31
C GLN A 300 -6.90 20.01 23.47
N ARG A 301 -6.59 18.94 22.73
CA ARG A 301 -7.35 17.69 22.81
C ARG A 301 -7.08 16.90 24.09
N LEU A 302 -5.87 16.95 24.64
CA LEU A 302 -5.56 16.26 25.90
C LEU A 302 -6.50 16.70 27.03
N PHE A 303 -6.91 17.96 27.04
CA PHE A 303 -7.81 18.52 28.05
C PHE A 303 -9.31 18.42 27.69
N ASP A 304 -9.67 18.22 26.40
CA ASP A 304 -11.06 18.28 25.93
C ASP A 304 -11.74 16.89 25.68
N ASP A 305 -10.97 15.82 25.47
CA ASP A 305 -11.48 14.58 24.84
C ASP A 305 -11.82 13.42 25.81
N VAL A 306 -12.44 12.35 25.31
CA VAL A 306 -12.75 11.13 26.09
C VAL A 306 -11.49 10.36 26.53
N PRO A 307 -11.53 9.58 27.63
CA PRO A 307 -10.34 8.98 28.24
C PRO A 307 -9.46 8.16 27.28
N GLN A 308 -10.05 7.49 26.30
CA GLN A 308 -9.32 6.63 25.34
C GLN A 308 -8.41 7.44 24.41
N SER A 309 -8.85 8.60 23.94
CA SER A 309 -8.01 9.52 23.14
C SER A 309 -6.94 10.21 23.99
N GLN A 310 -7.24 10.51 25.26
CA GLN A 310 -6.30 11.14 26.19
C GLN A 310 -5.11 10.24 26.53
N VAL A 311 -5.37 8.97 26.89
CA VAL A 311 -4.32 7.98 27.21
C VAL A 311 -3.36 7.80 26.03
N PHE A 312 -3.91 7.83 24.81
CA PHE A 312 -3.12 7.70 23.60
C PHE A 312 -2.31 8.96 23.28
N LEU A 313 -2.92 10.14 23.38
CA LEU A 313 -2.22 11.43 23.24
C LEU A 313 -1.04 11.53 24.19
N PHE A 314 -1.20 11.13 25.45
CA PHE A 314 -0.12 11.14 26.44
C PHE A 314 1.10 10.33 25.99
N HIS A 315 0.89 9.11 25.46
CA HIS A 315 1.98 8.28 24.93
C HIS A 315 2.65 8.86 23.68
N VAL A 316 1.91 9.61 22.86
CA VAL A 316 2.48 10.28 21.69
C VAL A 316 3.26 11.52 22.10
N PHE A 317 2.75 12.30 23.06
CA PHE A 317 3.45 13.44 23.64
C PHE A 317 4.80 13.05 24.23
N GLU A 318 4.83 12.01 25.07
CA GLU A 318 6.08 11.51 25.68
C GLU A 318 7.13 11.17 24.60
N LYS A 319 6.71 10.58 23.48
CA LYS A 319 7.62 10.27 22.35
C LYS A 319 8.05 11.48 21.54
N LEU A 320 7.20 12.50 21.42
CA LEU A 320 7.50 13.72 20.67
C LEU A 320 8.43 14.65 21.45
N GLU A 321 8.32 14.72 22.78
CA GLU A 321 9.27 15.48 23.62
C GLU A 321 10.68 14.85 23.63
N GLU A 322 10.79 13.55 23.38
CA GLU A 322 12.06 12.82 23.29
C GLU A 322 12.76 12.91 21.91
N SER A 323 12.10 13.50 20.89
CA SER A 323 12.56 13.52 19.48
C SER A 323 13.15 14.86 19.05
#